data_AF-M3W7P7-F1
#
_entry.id   AF-M3W7P7-F1
#
_cell.length_a   1.000
_cell.length_b   1.000
_cell.length_c   1.000
_cell.angle_alpha   90.00
_cell.angle_beta   90.00
_cell.angle_gamma   90.00
#
_symmetry.space_group_name_H-M   'P 1'
#
loop_
_entity.id
_entity.type
_entity.pdbx_description
1 polymer ?
#
loop_
_entity_poly.entity_id
_entity_poly.type
_entity_poly.pdbx_seq_one_letter_code
_entity_poly.pdbx_strand_id
1 'polypeptide(L)'
;MPRPRKRLAGSAEPAGPDNKGPAGKRTKTKNPVGASAQVVNSSPQKTSASKTCGKNLSSYWLMKSEAESRLEKGVDVKFSIEDLKAQPKQTACWDGVRNYQARNFLRAMKLEQEAFFYHSNCKEPGIAGLVKIVKEAYPDHTQFEKNNPHYDPSSKEDNPKWSMVDVQFVRMMKRFITLAELKTHHQAHKATGGPLKNMALFSRQRLSIQPLTQEEFDFILSLEEKEPS
;
A
#
# COMPACT_ATOMS: atom_id res chain seq x y z
N MET A 1 40.13 25.75 15.59
CA MET A 1 40.25 25.95 17.06
C MET A 1 38.99 26.65 17.58
N PRO A 2 38.09 25.95 18.27
CA PRO A 2 36.85 26.54 18.78
C PRO A 2 37.08 27.15 20.16
N ARG A 3 36.46 28.31 20.45
CA ARG A 3 36.36 28.84 21.82
C ARG A 3 34.93 28.67 22.35
N PRO A 4 34.75 28.27 23.62
CA PRO A 4 33.46 27.89 24.18
C PRO A 4 32.75 29.09 24.83
N ARG A 5 31.41 29.08 24.84
CA ARG A 5 30.62 29.88 25.78
C ARG A 5 29.78 28.97 26.66
N LYS A 6 29.90 29.20 27.97
CA LYS A 6 29.38 28.42 29.09
C LYS A 6 28.34 29.29 29.81
N ARG A 7 27.19 28.66 30.11
CA ARG A 7 26.24 28.84 31.24
C ARG A 7 25.60 30.20 31.54
N LEU A 8 24.30 30.16 31.83
CA LEU A 8 23.78 30.32 33.19
C LEU A 8 22.36 29.76 33.33
N ALA A 9 22.09 29.22 34.53
CA ALA A 9 20.83 28.63 34.98
C ALA A 9 20.06 29.63 35.86
N GLY A 10 18.75 29.46 35.98
CA GLY A 10 17.92 30.15 36.96
C GLY A 10 16.54 29.49 37.07
N SER A 11 16.22 29.00 38.26
CA SER A 11 15.03 28.25 38.68
C SER A 11 14.25 29.05 39.72
N ALA A 12 12.90 29.06 39.66
CA ALA A 12 12.00 29.14 40.84
C ALA A 12 10.50 29.04 40.43
N GLU A 13 9.80 28.03 40.96
CA GLU A 13 8.36 27.99 41.32
C GLU A 13 8.18 28.56 42.77
N PRO A 14 7.01 28.60 43.49
CA PRO A 14 5.66 27.98 43.25
C PRO A 14 4.40 28.80 43.69
N ALA A 15 3.23 28.13 43.57
CA ALA A 15 2.05 28.09 44.48
C ALA A 15 0.71 28.79 44.10
N GLY A 16 -0.40 28.01 44.16
CA GLY A 16 -1.83 28.39 44.03
C GLY A 16 -2.45 28.96 45.33
N PRO A 17 -3.77 28.80 45.68
CA PRO A 17 -4.71 27.72 45.31
C PRO A 17 -6.25 28.07 45.17
N ASP A 18 -7.08 27.02 44.92
CA ASP A 18 -8.47 26.71 45.39
C ASP A 18 -9.70 27.58 44.97
N ASN A 19 -10.96 27.12 44.79
CA ASN A 19 -11.70 25.88 45.14
C ASN A 19 -13.14 25.79 44.50
N LYS A 20 -13.73 24.57 44.56
CA LYS A 20 -15.17 24.17 44.70
C LYS A 20 -16.16 24.03 43.51
N GLY A 21 -16.74 22.81 43.40
CA GLY A 21 -17.93 22.38 42.61
C GLY A 21 -19.29 22.77 43.26
N PRO A 22 -20.44 22.03 43.15
CA PRO A 22 -20.60 20.58 42.84
C PRO A 22 -21.89 20.12 42.06
N ALA A 23 -22.00 18.79 41.86
CA ALA A 23 -23.18 17.89 41.95
C ALA A 23 -24.34 17.85 40.92
N GLY A 24 -24.67 16.62 40.48
CA GLY A 24 -25.98 16.19 39.93
C GLY A 24 -26.06 14.66 39.70
N LYS A 25 -27.07 13.98 40.27
CA LYS A 25 -27.23 12.52 40.45
C LYS A 25 -28.46 11.96 39.69
N ARG A 26 -28.47 10.63 39.45
CA ARG A 26 -29.62 9.69 39.21
C ARG A 26 -30.27 9.79 37.80
N THR A 27 -30.83 8.74 37.15
CA THR A 27 -31.56 7.55 37.66
C THR A 27 -31.64 6.41 36.61
N LYS A 28 -31.95 5.23 37.13
CA LYS A 28 -32.21 3.87 36.62
C LYS A 28 -33.50 3.79 35.73
N THR A 29 -33.66 2.70 34.95
CA THR A 29 -34.83 1.75 34.98
C THR A 29 -35.44 1.30 33.61
N LYS A 30 -35.44 -0.04 33.39
CA LYS A 30 -36.44 -0.97 32.77
C LYS A 30 -36.66 -1.11 31.24
N ASN A 31 -36.48 -2.38 30.80
CA ASN A 31 -37.29 -3.10 29.80
C ASN A 31 -38.70 -3.44 30.34
N PRO A 32 -39.69 -3.74 29.46
CA PRO A 32 -40.17 -5.12 29.25
C PRO A 32 -40.41 -5.44 27.74
N VAL A 33 -40.15 -6.63 27.18
CA VAL A 33 -40.85 -7.94 27.22
C VAL A 33 -42.31 -7.95 26.76
N GLY A 34 -42.58 -8.76 25.72
CA GLY A 34 -43.88 -9.29 25.25
C GLY A 34 -44.03 -9.15 23.72
N ALA A 35 -44.42 -10.12 22.90
CA ALA A 35 -44.92 -11.47 23.10
C ALA A 35 -44.81 -12.27 21.78
N SER A 36 -44.95 -13.59 21.92
CA SER A 36 -44.87 -14.67 20.93
C SER A 36 -46.08 -14.75 19.99
N ALA A 37 -45.88 -15.21 18.75
CA ALA A 37 -46.90 -15.90 17.95
C ALA A 37 -46.26 -16.84 16.90
N GLN A 38 -47.00 -17.87 16.55
CA GLN A 38 -46.59 -19.20 16.11
C GLN A 38 -46.35 -19.40 14.60
N VAL A 39 -45.43 -20.34 14.30
CA VAL A 39 -45.56 -21.52 13.40
C VAL A 39 -46.29 -21.35 12.06
N VAL A 40 -45.55 -21.53 10.95
CA VAL A 40 -45.95 -22.46 9.85
C VAL A 40 -44.69 -23.03 9.18
N ASN A 41 -44.59 -24.37 9.19
CA ASN A 41 -43.65 -25.17 8.41
C ASN A 41 -44.13 -25.26 6.96
N SER A 42 -43.27 -24.99 5.98
CA SER A 42 -43.41 -25.50 4.60
C SER A 42 -42.05 -25.46 3.88
N SER A 43 -41.57 -26.64 3.51
CA SER A 43 -40.51 -26.89 2.51
C SER A 43 -41.09 -27.81 1.44
N PRO A 44 -40.48 -27.99 0.26
CA PRO A 44 -39.44 -27.20 -0.41
C PRO A 44 -39.83 -26.90 -1.89
N GLN A 45 -39.40 -25.76 -2.44
CA GLN A 45 -39.33 -25.64 -3.91
C GLN A 45 -37.91 -25.29 -4.34
N LYS A 46 -37.38 -26.21 -5.16
CA LYS A 46 -36.17 -26.07 -5.96
C LYS A 46 -36.21 -24.74 -6.71
N THR A 47 -35.32 -23.84 -6.36
CA THR A 47 -34.76 -22.89 -7.31
C THR A 47 -33.28 -23.18 -7.39
N SER A 48 -32.84 -23.51 -8.60
CA SER A 48 -31.45 -23.70 -8.97
C SER A 48 -30.70 -22.40 -8.71
N ALA A 49 -30.13 -22.27 -7.52
CA ALA A 49 -29.10 -21.28 -7.24
C ALA A 49 -27.90 -21.62 -8.11
N SER A 50 -27.77 -20.88 -9.20
CA SER A 50 -26.53 -20.66 -9.91
C SER A 50 -25.43 -20.49 -8.86
N LYS A 51 -24.50 -21.44 -8.83
CA LYS A 51 -23.25 -21.31 -8.07
C LYS A 51 -22.53 -20.07 -8.59
N THR A 52 -22.76 -18.92 -7.96
CA THR A 52 -21.78 -17.84 -7.97
C THR A 52 -20.58 -18.42 -7.24
N CYS A 53 -19.66 -18.98 -8.02
CA CYS A 53 -18.33 -19.32 -7.56
C CYS A 53 -17.77 -18.03 -6.98
N GLY A 54 -17.63 -17.97 -5.66
CA GLY A 54 -16.99 -16.85 -4.98
C GLY A 54 -15.56 -16.77 -5.50
N LYS A 55 -15.35 -15.97 -6.54
CA LYS A 55 -14.01 -15.49 -6.89
C LYS A 55 -13.54 -14.78 -5.64
N ASN A 56 -12.47 -15.30 -5.04
CA ASN A 56 -11.71 -14.55 -4.06
C ASN A 56 -11.51 -13.15 -4.66
N LEU A 57 -12.06 -12.12 -4.02
CA LEU A 57 -11.79 -10.73 -4.37
C LEU A 57 -10.35 -10.45 -3.91
N SER A 58 -9.38 -11.06 -4.61
CA SER A 58 -7.97 -10.82 -4.39
C SER A 58 -7.71 -9.35 -4.68
N SER A 59 -7.04 -8.67 -3.74
CA SER A 59 -6.58 -7.31 -3.97
C SER A 59 -5.34 -7.37 -4.86
N TYR A 60 -5.32 -6.57 -5.93
CA TYR A 60 -4.18 -6.42 -6.82
C TYR A 60 -3.44 -5.14 -6.50
N TRP A 61 -2.17 -5.08 -6.87
CA TRP A 61 -1.31 -3.96 -6.51
C TRP A 61 -0.45 -3.47 -7.68
N LEU A 62 0.08 -2.26 -7.57
CA LEU A 62 1.15 -1.74 -8.41
C LEU A 62 2.23 -1.17 -7.50
N MET A 63 3.47 -1.57 -7.75
CA MET A 63 4.63 -1.21 -6.94
C MET A 63 5.68 -0.56 -7.84
N LYS A 64 6.04 0.69 -7.51
CA LYS A 64 6.99 1.48 -8.30
C LYS A 64 8.42 1.27 -7.80
N SER A 65 9.33 1.00 -8.72
CA SER A 65 10.77 0.96 -8.49
C SER A 65 11.51 1.73 -9.58
N GLU A 66 12.75 2.16 -9.32
CA GLU A 66 13.56 2.92 -10.29
C GLU A 66 14.42 1.97 -11.11
N ALA A 67 14.27 1.98 -12.44
CA ALA A 67 15.01 1.07 -13.32
C ALA A 67 16.39 1.61 -13.73
N GLU A 68 16.56 2.93 -13.72
CA GLU A 68 17.81 3.61 -14.06
C GLU A 68 18.55 4.06 -12.78
N SER A 69 19.86 4.24 -12.91
CA SER A 69 20.71 4.67 -11.79
C SER A 69 20.35 6.07 -11.32
N ARG A 70 20.15 6.22 -10.00
CA ARG A 70 19.98 7.51 -9.34
C ARG A 70 20.55 7.43 -7.95
N LEU A 71 21.41 8.39 -7.63
CA LEU A 71 21.98 8.49 -6.29
C LEU A 71 21.02 9.21 -5.34
N GLU A 72 20.76 8.59 -4.19
CA GLU A 72 20.11 9.21 -3.05
C GLU A 72 21.05 9.13 -1.85
N LYS A 73 21.43 10.28 -1.28
CA LYS A 73 22.43 10.36 -0.20
C LYS A 73 23.74 9.59 -0.50
N GLY A 74 24.14 9.52 -1.77
CA GLY A 74 25.37 8.84 -2.21
C GLY A 74 25.23 7.34 -2.45
N VAL A 75 24.04 6.76 -2.33
CA VAL A 75 23.77 5.34 -2.63
C VAL A 75 22.86 5.26 -3.85
N ASP A 76 23.12 4.31 -4.75
CA ASP A 76 22.26 4.07 -5.90
C ASP A 76 20.99 3.32 -5.47
N VAL A 77 19.82 3.86 -5.82
CA VAL A 77 18.51 3.26 -5.51
C VAL A 77 17.93 2.47 -6.68
N LYS A 78 18.73 2.23 -7.74
CA LYS A 78 18.34 1.41 -8.88
C LYS A 78 17.92 0.01 -8.46
N PHE A 79 16.72 -0.39 -8.84
CA PHE A 79 16.24 -1.75 -8.75
C PHE A 79 15.20 -2.04 -9.85
N SER A 80 15.66 -2.61 -10.96
CA SER A 80 14.80 -3.02 -12.09
C SER A 80 14.21 -4.41 -11.88
N ILE A 81 13.29 -4.81 -12.77
CA ILE A 81 12.72 -6.17 -12.73
C ILE A 81 13.77 -7.23 -13.09
N GLU A 82 14.77 -6.86 -13.89
CA GLU A 82 15.90 -7.71 -14.23
C GLU A 82 16.81 -7.92 -13.01
N ASP A 83 16.99 -6.88 -12.19
CA ASP A 83 17.71 -7.00 -10.92
C ASP A 83 16.96 -7.95 -9.97
N LEU A 84 15.62 -7.89 -9.91
CA LEU A 84 14.81 -8.86 -9.15
C LEU A 84 14.96 -10.30 -9.69
N LYS A 85 14.96 -10.50 -11.01
CA LYS A 85 15.15 -11.82 -11.63
C LYS A 85 16.51 -12.43 -11.31
N ALA A 86 17.53 -11.61 -11.09
CA ALA A 86 18.88 -12.03 -10.73
C ALA A 86 19.02 -12.40 -9.23
N GLN A 87 18.06 -12.02 -8.38
CA GLN A 87 18.11 -12.33 -6.95
C GLN A 87 17.93 -13.84 -6.67
N PRO A 88 18.43 -14.34 -5.53
CA PRO A 88 18.17 -15.70 -5.09
C PRO A 88 16.66 -16.00 -5.04
N LYS A 89 16.23 -17.10 -5.67
CA LYS A 89 14.80 -17.47 -5.83
C LYS A 89 13.96 -16.38 -6.49
N GLN A 90 14.59 -15.44 -7.20
CA GLN A 90 13.98 -14.26 -7.81
C GLN A 90 13.12 -13.47 -6.81
N THR A 91 13.58 -13.41 -5.55
CA THR A 91 12.86 -12.84 -4.42
C THR A 91 13.68 -11.71 -3.79
N ALA A 92 13.03 -10.60 -3.45
CA ALA A 92 13.64 -9.48 -2.75
C ALA A 92 12.67 -8.85 -1.76
N CYS A 93 13.22 -8.23 -0.71
CA CYS A 93 12.46 -7.34 0.16
C CYS A 93 12.17 -6.02 -0.57
N TRP A 94 10.98 -5.47 -0.36
CA TRP A 94 10.54 -4.19 -0.93
C TRP A 94 10.67 -3.08 0.12
N ASP A 95 11.91 -2.68 0.39
CA ASP A 95 12.28 -1.69 1.39
C ASP A 95 12.07 -0.24 0.91
N GLY A 96 12.49 0.74 1.71
CA GLY A 96 12.58 2.14 1.30
C GLY A 96 11.25 2.90 1.23
N VAL A 97 10.11 2.27 1.50
CA VAL A 97 8.81 2.95 1.52
C VAL A 97 8.72 3.90 2.74
N ARG A 98 8.69 5.21 2.47
CA ARG A 98 8.61 6.29 3.49
C ARG A 98 7.35 7.17 3.36
N ASN A 99 6.31 6.66 2.70
CA ASN A 99 5.01 7.31 2.63
C ASN A 99 4.00 6.54 3.50
N TYR A 100 3.32 7.22 4.43
CA TYR A 100 2.39 6.59 5.38
C TYR A 100 1.23 5.84 4.70
N GLN A 101 0.69 6.38 3.62
CA GLN A 101 -0.38 5.73 2.86
C GLN A 101 0.15 4.47 2.15
N ALA A 102 1.29 4.58 1.47
CA ALA A 102 1.94 3.44 0.82
C ALA A 102 2.28 2.32 1.82
N ARG A 103 2.80 2.68 3.00
CA ARG A 103 3.06 1.74 4.09
C ARG A 103 1.79 1.01 4.53
N ASN A 104 0.68 1.74 4.68
CA ASN A 104 -0.58 1.11 5.07
C ASN A 104 -1.07 0.11 4.00
N PHE A 105 -0.82 0.38 2.72
CA PHE A 105 -1.09 -0.57 1.65
C PHE A 105 -0.18 -1.81 1.71
N LEU A 106 1.13 -1.64 1.98
CA LEU A 106 2.01 -2.79 2.22
C LEU A 106 1.49 -3.67 3.37
N ARG A 107 1.02 -3.06 4.46
CA ARG A 107 0.44 -3.78 5.61
C ARG A 107 -0.88 -4.49 5.29
N ALA A 108 -1.57 -4.09 4.22
CA ALA A 108 -2.81 -4.70 3.78
C ALA A 108 -2.60 -5.85 2.78
N MET A 109 -1.39 -5.97 2.20
CA MET A 109 -1.04 -7.05 1.27
C MET A 109 -1.10 -8.42 1.96
N LYS A 110 -1.53 -9.43 1.19
CA LYS A 110 -1.62 -10.83 1.62
C LYS A 110 -0.77 -11.74 0.75
N LEU A 111 -0.36 -12.87 1.31
CA LEU A 111 0.39 -13.90 0.59
C LEU A 111 -0.30 -14.27 -0.72
N GLU A 112 0.51 -14.49 -1.76
CA GLU A 112 0.08 -14.85 -3.12
C GLU A 112 -0.75 -13.78 -3.86
N GLN A 113 -0.98 -12.59 -3.28
CA GLN A 113 -1.52 -11.47 -4.04
C GLN A 113 -0.50 -10.99 -5.08
N GLU A 114 -1.00 -10.61 -6.25
CA GLU A 114 -0.17 -10.16 -7.37
C GLU A 114 -0.01 -8.64 -7.39
N ALA A 115 1.12 -8.19 -7.91
CA ALA A 115 1.41 -6.79 -8.14
C ALA A 115 2.09 -6.58 -9.50
N PHE A 116 1.76 -5.49 -10.16
CA PHE A 116 2.55 -4.99 -11.28
C PHE A 116 3.85 -4.36 -10.78
N PHE A 117 4.98 -4.80 -11.35
CA PHE A 117 6.27 -4.16 -11.19
C PHE A 117 6.36 -2.99 -12.17
N TYR A 118 6.32 -1.76 -11.64
CA TYR A 118 6.32 -0.54 -12.43
C TYR A 118 7.69 0.13 -12.40
N HIS A 119 8.29 0.34 -13.57
CA HIS A 119 9.50 1.15 -13.73
C HIS A 119 9.13 2.62 -13.72
N SER A 120 9.66 3.33 -12.73
CA SER A 120 9.50 4.76 -12.54
C SER A 120 10.84 5.48 -12.70
N ASN A 121 10.78 6.81 -12.85
CA ASN A 121 11.95 7.69 -12.92
C ASN A 121 13.05 7.23 -13.90
N CYS A 122 12.64 6.76 -15.08
CA CYS A 122 13.50 6.34 -16.18
C CYS A 122 12.99 6.95 -17.49
N LYS A 123 13.76 6.82 -18.57
CA LYS A 123 13.39 7.35 -19.89
C LYS A 123 12.05 6.81 -20.39
N GLU A 124 11.81 5.51 -20.14
CA GLU A 124 10.60 4.81 -20.57
C GLU A 124 9.87 4.23 -19.35
N PRO A 125 9.07 5.04 -18.62
CA PRO A 125 8.34 4.56 -17.46
C PRO A 125 7.13 3.71 -17.88
N GLY A 126 6.83 2.65 -17.13
CA GLY A 126 5.79 1.71 -17.50
C GLY A 126 5.78 0.43 -16.67
N ILE A 127 4.88 -0.48 -17.01
CA ILE A 127 4.74 -1.79 -16.36
C ILE A 127 5.62 -2.80 -17.10
N ALA A 128 6.56 -3.40 -16.37
CA ALA A 128 7.53 -4.34 -16.92
C ALA A 128 7.15 -5.82 -16.72
N GLY A 129 6.45 -6.14 -15.63
CA GLY A 129 6.05 -7.51 -15.33
C GLY A 129 5.19 -7.65 -14.08
N LEU A 130 4.99 -8.89 -13.69
CA LEU A 130 4.23 -9.31 -12.52
C LEU A 130 5.16 -9.88 -11.45
N VAL A 131 4.83 -9.55 -10.21
CA VAL A 131 5.39 -10.15 -9.00
C VAL A 131 4.24 -10.61 -8.10
N LYS A 132 4.56 -11.45 -7.12
CA LYS A 132 3.62 -11.85 -6.07
C LYS A 132 4.21 -11.65 -4.69
N ILE A 133 3.37 -11.45 -3.70
CA ILE A 133 3.78 -11.32 -2.30
C ILE A 133 4.08 -12.69 -1.71
N VAL A 134 5.31 -12.89 -1.23
CA VAL A 134 5.75 -14.14 -0.59
C VAL A 134 6.02 -14.00 0.90
N LYS A 135 6.00 -12.77 1.42
CA LYS A 135 6.00 -12.47 2.87
C LYS A 135 5.19 -11.20 3.14
N GLU A 136 4.21 -11.32 4.04
CA GLU A 136 3.41 -10.16 4.49
C GLU A 136 4.27 -9.14 5.25
N ALA A 137 3.69 -7.98 5.53
CA ALA A 137 4.42 -6.83 6.06
C ALA A 137 5.17 -7.12 7.37
N TYR A 138 6.43 -6.70 7.41
CA TYR A 138 7.31 -6.78 8.57
C TYR A 138 8.16 -5.50 8.67
N PRO A 139 8.86 -5.23 9.80
CA PRO A 139 9.69 -4.04 9.95
C PRO A 139 10.75 -3.92 8.86
N ASP A 140 10.84 -2.73 8.25
CA ASP A 140 11.89 -2.41 7.28
C ASP A 140 13.22 -2.18 8.02
N HIS A 141 14.23 -3.02 7.84
CA HIS A 141 15.50 -2.89 8.55
C HIS A 141 16.27 -1.61 8.15
N THR A 142 16.10 -1.11 6.92
CA THR A 142 16.82 0.05 6.40
C THR A 142 16.50 1.34 7.14
N GLN A 143 15.35 1.40 7.83
CA GLN A 143 14.97 2.57 8.62
C GLN A 143 15.90 2.82 9.82
N PHE A 144 16.64 1.81 10.27
CA PHE A 144 17.57 1.89 11.42
C PHE A 144 19.04 2.07 11.00
N GLU A 145 19.36 1.89 9.72
CA GLU A 145 20.71 1.95 9.19
C GLU A 145 21.13 3.39 8.87
N LYS A 146 21.97 4.01 9.70
CA LYS A 146 22.36 5.44 9.57
C LYS A 146 22.92 5.84 8.19
N ASN A 147 23.56 4.92 7.49
CA ASN A 147 24.18 5.16 6.19
C ASN A 147 23.22 4.89 5.02
N ASN A 148 22.05 4.32 5.29
CA ASN A 148 21.05 4.02 4.28
C ASN A 148 20.30 5.31 3.87
N PRO A 149 19.99 5.50 2.57
CA PRO A 149 19.21 6.66 2.10
C PRO A 149 17.89 6.84 2.85
N HIS A 150 17.29 5.73 3.26
CA HIS A 150 15.97 5.68 3.89
C HIS A 150 16.02 5.56 5.41
N TYR A 151 17.16 5.88 6.05
CA TYR A 151 17.27 6.02 7.50
C TYR A 151 16.23 7.00 8.06
N ASP A 152 15.56 6.62 9.15
CA ASP A 152 14.64 7.46 9.90
C ASP A 152 15.02 7.51 11.39
N PRO A 153 15.65 8.62 11.87
CA PRO A 153 16.07 8.75 13.27
C PRO A 153 14.90 8.79 14.26
N SER A 154 13.67 8.97 13.76
CA SER A 154 12.46 9.03 14.57
C SER A 154 11.75 7.67 14.68
N SER A 155 12.23 6.63 13.99
CA SER A 155 11.73 5.27 14.13
C SER A 155 12.44 4.54 15.27
N LYS A 156 11.71 3.71 16.00
CA LYS A 156 12.21 2.96 17.15
C LYS A 156 12.04 1.46 16.92
N GLU A 157 12.96 0.66 17.42
CA GLU A 157 12.95 -0.80 17.24
C GLU A 157 11.76 -1.49 17.93
N ASP A 158 11.29 -0.93 19.05
CA ASP A 158 10.13 -1.44 19.80
C ASP A 158 8.80 -1.20 19.09
N ASN A 159 8.72 -0.15 18.25
CA ASN A 159 7.56 0.15 17.43
C ASN A 159 7.97 0.75 16.07
N PRO A 160 8.43 -0.09 15.13
CA PRO A 160 8.95 0.37 13.84
C PRO A 160 7.90 1.10 13.01
N LYS A 161 8.24 2.31 12.56
CA LYS A 161 7.35 3.15 11.75
C LYS A 161 7.08 2.58 10.38
N TRP A 162 8.12 2.04 9.74
CA TRP A 162 8.11 1.61 8.35
C TRP A 162 8.06 0.09 8.24
N SER A 163 7.40 -0.36 7.18
CA SER A 163 7.19 -1.77 6.90
C SER A 163 7.56 -2.05 5.45
N MET A 164 8.02 -3.27 5.20
CA MET A 164 8.30 -3.82 3.88
C MET A 164 7.66 -5.21 3.76
N VAL A 165 7.61 -5.74 2.55
CA VAL A 165 7.14 -7.08 2.19
C VAL A 165 8.23 -7.79 1.40
N ASP A 166 8.15 -9.10 1.23
CA ASP A 166 8.99 -9.80 0.23
C ASP A 166 8.14 -10.09 -1.00
N VAL A 167 8.70 -9.80 -2.17
CA VAL A 167 8.08 -10.08 -3.47
C VAL A 167 8.91 -11.09 -4.23
N GLN A 168 8.24 -11.94 -5.00
CA GLN A 168 8.86 -12.88 -5.91
C GLN A 168 8.42 -12.60 -7.35
N PHE A 169 9.36 -12.65 -8.28
CA PHE A 169 9.08 -12.58 -9.71
C PHE A 169 8.10 -13.68 -10.15
N VAL A 170 7.12 -13.31 -10.97
CA VAL A 170 6.18 -14.26 -11.60
C VAL A 170 6.49 -14.40 -13.07
N ARG A 171 6.39 -13.30 -13.83
CA ARG A 171 6.69 -13.25 -15.27
C ARG A 171 6.88 -11.82 -15.75
N MET A 172 7.50 -11.66 -16.92
CA MET A 172 7.44 -10.40 -17.68
C MET A 172 6.04 -10.20 -18.27
N MET A 173 5.68 -8.96 -18.57
CA MET A 173 4.57 -8.69 -19.50
C MET A 173 4.96 -9.19 -20.89
N LYS A 174 4.00 -9.63 -21.73
CA LYS A 174 4.27 -10.03 -23.12
C LYS A 174 4.90 -8.92 -23.94
N ARG A 175 4.53 -7.67 -23.62
CA ARG A 175 5.20 -6.45 -24.08
C ARG A 175 5.20 -5.42 -22.95
N PHE A 176 6.13 -4.48 -23.01
CA PHE A 176 6.18 -3.37 -22.07
C PHE A 176 4.96 -2.45 -22.23
N ILE A 177 4.28 -2.12 -21.13
CA ILE A 177 3.10 -1.24 -21.16
C ILE A 177 3.51 0.14 -20.65
N THR A 178 3.65 1.10 -21.56
CA THR A 178 4.19 2.43 -21.23
C THR A 178 3.21 3.26 -20.41
N LEU A 179 3.75 4.21 -19.63
CA LEU A 179 2.94 5.22 -18.94
C LEU A 179 2.11 6.05 -19.94
N ALA A 180 2.65 6.33 -21.13
CA ALA A 180 1.96 7.10 -22.16
C ALA A 180 0.69 6.37 -22.65
N GLU A 181 0.81 5.07 -22.95
CA GLU A 181 -0.32 4.22 -23.34
C GLU A 181 -1.38 4.14 -22.22
N LEU A 182 -0.96 3.87 -20.98
CA LEU A 182 -1.87 3.84 -19.84
C LEU A 182 -2.60 5.18 -19.66
N LYS A 183 -1.91 6.30 -19.91
CA LYS A 183 -2.49 7.64 -19.80
C LYS A 183 -3.55 7.89 -20.87
N THR A 184 -3.31 7.48 -22.11
CA THR A 184 -4.29 7.56 -23.20
C THR A 184 -5.57 6.81 -22.84
N HIS A 185 -5.46 5.56 -22.38
CA HIS A 185 -6.62 4.79 -21.93
C HIS A 185 -7.31 5.41 -20.72
N HIS A 186 -6.56 5.89 -19.73
CA HIS A 186 -7.12 6.59 -18.57
C HIS A 186 -7.95 7.82 -18.98
N GLN A 187 -7.45 8.65 -19.89
CA GLN A 187 -8.14 9.83 -20.39
C GLN A 187 -9.42 9.46 -21.16
N ALA A 188 -9.36 8.46 -22.03
CA ALA A 188 -10.53 7.96 -22.74
C ALA A 188 -11.59 7.41 -21.77
N HIS A 189 -11.17 6.58 -20.81
CA HIS A 189 -12.06 5.98 -19.82
C HIS A 189 -12.69 6.98 -18.85
N LYS A 190 -12.04 8.12 -18.59
CA LYS A 190 -12.65 9.22 -17.84
C LYS A 190 -13.89 9.78 -18.53
N ALA A 191 -13.90 9.84 -19.85
CA ALA A 191 -15.06 10.32 -20.62
C ALA A 191 -16.12 9.22 -20.81
N THR A 192 -15.70 7.96 -21.02
CA THR A 192 -16.60 6.85 -21.38
C THR A 192 -17.03 5.98 -20.20
N GLY A 193 -16.46 6.19 -19.01
CA GLY A 193 -16.75 5.39 -17.82
C GLY A 193 -16.00 4.05 -17.74
N GLY A 194 -14.94 3.85 -18.53
CA GLY A 194 -14.18 2.60 -18.61
C GLY A 194 -13.29 2.24 -17.39
N PRO A 195 -12.60 1.08 -17.43
CA PRO A 195 -11.93 0.49 -16.27
C PRO A 195 -10.89 1.39 -15.60
N LEU A 196 -10.05 2.06 -16.38
CA LEU A 196 -8.95 2.88 -15.86
C LEU A 196 -9.36 4.28 -15.38
N LYS A 197 -10.64 4.65 -15.38
CA LYS A 197 -11.10 6.03 -15.13
C LYS A 197 -10.61 6.61 -13.78
N ASN A 198 -10.45 5.76 -12.77
CA ASN A 198 -10.09 6.14 -11.40
C ASN A 198 -8.69 5.67 -10.97
N MET A 199 -7.88 5.15 -11.90
CA MET A 199 -6.61 4.51 -11.60
C MET A 199 -5.68 5.40 -10.75
N ALA A 200 -5.21 4.84 -9.64
CA ALA A 200 -4.35 5.51 -8.66
C ALA A 200 -3.05 6.05 -9.28
N LEU A 201 -2.57 5.42 -10.36
CA LEU A 201 -1.36 5.83 -11.07
C LEU A 201 -1.42 7.29 -11.53
N PHE A 202 -2.61 7.76 -11.92
CA PHE A 202 -2.83 9.12 -12.42
C PHE A 202 -3.45 10.06 -11.37
N SER A 203 -4.27 9.54 -10.45
CA SER A 203 -4.93 10.35 -9.41
C SER A 203 -4.04 10.59 -8.18
N ARG A 204 -3.00 9.75 -7.97
CA ARG A 204 -2.07 9.79 -6.83
C ARG A 204 -0.61 9.63 -7.31
N GLN A 205 -0.11 10.65 -8.00
CA GLN A 205 1.20 10.59 -8.69
C GLN A 205 2.39 10.25 -7.77
N ARG A 206 2.39 10.77 -6.53
CA ARG A 206 3.47 10.57 -5.53
C ARG A 206 3.30 9.32 -4.65
N LEU A 207 2.37 8.42 -4.98
CA LEU A 207 2.14 7.19 -4.25
C LEU A 207 2.86 6.02 -4.96
N SER A 208 3.78 5.35 -4.27
CA SER A 208 4.61 4.27 -4.83
C SER A 208 3.97 2.88 -4.75
N ILE A 209 3.09 2.65 -3.77
CA ILE A 209 2.34 1.41 -3.58
C ILE A 209 0.86 1.73 -3.74
N GLN A 210 0.22 1.10 -4.72
CA GLN A 210 -1.12 1.48 -5.15
C GLN A 210 -2.02 0.23 -5.22
N PRO A 211 -3.25 0.27 -4.67
CA PRO A 211 -4.22 -0.78 -4.91
C PRO A 211 -4.77 -0.68 -6.34
N LEU A 212 -5.08 -1.82 -6.94
CA LEU A 212 -5.84 -1.93 -8.18
C LEU A 212 -7.12 -2.71 -7.92
N THR A 213 -8.17 -2.28 -8.59
CA THR A 213 -9.40 -3.09 -8.74
C THR A 213 -9.15 -4.23 -9.72
N GLN A 214 -9.99 -5.27 -9.65
CA GLN A 214 -9.97 -6.35 -10.65
C GLN A 214 -10.12 -5.81 -12.07
N GLU A 215 -11.03 -4.84 -12.29
CA GLU A 215 -11.27 -4.27 -13.61
C GLU A 215 -10.03 -3.56 -14.17
N GLU A 216 -9.30 -2.82 -13.33
CA GLU A 216 -8.05 -2.18 -13.74
C GLU A 216 -6.97 -3.20 -14.06
N PHE A 217 -6.83 -4.23 -13.21
CA PHE A 217 -5.85 -5.29 -13.39
C PHE A 217 -6.08 -6.07 -14.69
N ASP A 218 -7.31 -6.56 -14.89
CA ASP A 218 -7.71 -7.33 -16.07
C ASP A 218 -7.57 -6.48 -17.35
N PHE A 219 -7.92 -5.19 -17.29
CA PHE A 219 -7.75 -4.30 -18.44
C PHE A 219 -6.28 -4.16 -18.82
N ILE A 220 -5.38 -3.96 -17.86
CA ILE A 220 -3.93 -3.86 -18.12
C ILE A 220 -3.39 -5.16 -18.71
N LEU A 221 -3.81 -6.32 -18.18
CA LEU A 221 -3.44 -7.61 -18.77
C LEU A 221 -3.95 -7.73 -20.20
N SER A 222 -5.14 -7.23 -20.51
CA SER A 222 -5.67 -7.26 -21.89
C SER A 222 -4.87 -6.41 -22.88
N LEU A 223 -4.09 -5.44 -22.40
CA LEU A 223 -3.20 -4.66 -23.27
C LEU A 223 -2.00 -5.49 -23.73
N GLU A 224 -1.58 -6.51 -22.97
CA GLU A 224 -0.46 -7.39 -23.36
C GLU A 224 -0.69 -8.12 -24.68
N GLU A 225 -1.95 -8.35 -25.05
CA GLU A 225 -2.34 -9.09 -26.26
C GLU A 225 -2.52 -8.19 -27.50
N LYS A 226 -2.45 -6.87 -27.31
CA LYS A 226 -2.69 -5.88 -28.38
C LYS A 226 -1.37 -5.35 -28.90
N GLU A 227 -1.33 -5.02 -30.19
CA GLU A 227 -0.21 -4.26 -30.75
C GLU A 227 -0.08 -2.89 -30.06
N PRO A 228 1.16 -2.37 -29.88
CA PRO A 228 1.37 -1.04 -29.33
C PRO A 228 0.59 0.02 -30.11
N SER A 229 -0.09 0.92 -29.38
CA SER A 229 -0.84 2.04 -29.96
C SER A 229 0.03 3.26 -30.20
#